data_AF-A0A8J5TK26-F1
#
_entry.id   AF-A0A8J5TK26-F1
#
_cell.length_a   1.000
_cell.length_b   1.000
_cell.length_c   1.000
_cell.angle_alpha   90.00
_cell.angle_beta   90.00
_cell.angle_gamma   90.00
#
_symmetry.space_group_name_H-M   'P 1'
#
loop_
_entity.id
_entity.type
_entity.pdbx_description
1 polymer ?
#
loop_
_entity_poly.entity_id
_entity_poly.type
_entity_poly.pdbx_seq_one_letter_code
_entity_poly.pdbx_strand_id
1 'polypeptide(L)'
;MCRIVVCKLMLRGYNVKALVRTNDSEGIDMLPRSMDVVVGGVVESSSAQDVVSGCNKVMYCAIARSAITGDLNRVDNQGVRNVTKSFQQEQTIDCQIQIIQIS
;
A
#
# COMPACT_ATOMS: atom_id res chain seq x y z
N MET A 1 1.68 11.73 5.43
CA MET A 1 2.60 11.14 6.43
C MET A 1 3.65 10.19 5.83
N CYS A 2 3.34 9.47 4.74
CA CYS A 2 4.19 8.37 4.24
C CYS A 2 5.48 8.77 3.51
N ARG A 3 5.58 10.02 3.03
CA ARG A 3 6.71 10.48 2.21
C ARG A 3 8.06 10.35 2.92
N ILE A 4 8.15 10.75 4.19
CA ILE A 4 9.40 10.66 4.96
C ILE A 4 9.82 9.20 5.11
N VAL A 5 8.87 8.30 5.35
CA VAL A 5 9.14 6.86 5.50
C VAL A 5 9.67 6.27 4.19
N VAL A 6 9.00 6.55 3.07
CA VAL A 6 9.44 6.12 1.73
C VAL A 6 10.87 6.59 1.45
N CYS A 7 11.15 7.89 1.62
CA CYS A 7 12.51 8.41 1.41
C CYS A 7 13.54 7.73 2.34
N LYS A 8 13.20 7.49 3.61
CA LYS A 8 14.10 6.83 4.58
C LYS A 8 14.34 5.35 4.27
N LEU A 9 13.39 4.67 3.64
CA LEU A 9 13.55 3.28 3.16
C LEU A 9 14.46 3.26 1.93
N MET A 10 14.23 4.14 0.96
CA MET A 10 15.06 4.23 -0.24
C MET A 10 16.52 4.58 0.10
N LEU A 11 16.75 5.47 1.07
CA LEU A 11 18.10 5.78 1.57
C LEU A 11 18.82 4.58 2.23
N ARG A 12 18.08 3.55 2.65
CA ARG A 12 18.65 2.30 3.18
C ARG A 12 18.84 1.23 2.10
N GLY A 13 18.58 1.56 0.84
CA GLY A 13 18.70 0.64 -0.29
C GLY A 13 17.49 -0.28 -0.50
N TYR A 14 16.36 -0.03 0.17
CA TYR A 14 15.13 -0.75 -0.15
C TYR A 14 14.56 -0.25 -1.47
N ASN A 15 14.17 -1.18 -2.34
CA ASN A 15 13.27 -0.86 -3.45
C ASN A 15 11.85 -0.73 -2.88
N VAL A 16 11.17 0.36 -3.22
CA VAL A 16 9.84 0.68 -2.71
C VAL A 16 8.88 0.73 -3.88
N LYS A 17 7.74 0.07 -3.72
CA LYS A 17 6.60 0.13 -4.63
C LYS A 17 5.42 0.75 -3.90
N ALA A 18 4.72 1.71 -4.50
CA ALA A 18 3.55 2.36 -3.90
C ALA A 18 2.30 2.16 -4.75
N LEU A 19 1.16 1.95 -4.08
CA LEU A 19 -0.17 1.99 -4.68
C LEU A 19 -0.77 3.38 -4.48
N VAL A 20 -1.08 4.07 -5.59
CA VAL A 20 -1.68 5.41 -5.57
C VAL A 20 -3.01 5.39 -6.32
N ARG A 21 -4.01 6.12 -5.81
CA ARG A 21 -5.31 6.21 -6.48
C ARG A 21 -5.18 7.01 -7.78
N THR A 22 -5.92 6.61 -8.81
CA THR A 22 -5.92 7.25 -10.15
C THR A 22 -6.17 8.75 -10.13
N ASN A 23 -7.01 9.22 -9.19
CA ASN A 23 -7.41 10.63 -9.11
C ASN A 23 -6.57 11.42 -8.10
N ASP A 24 -5.38 10.96 -7.75
CA ASP A 24 -4.52 11.57 -6.73
C ASP A 24 -3.18 12.04 -7.31
N SER A 25 -3.25 12.96 -8.29
CA SER A 25 -2.07 13.52 -8.98
C SER A 25 -1.08 14.19 -8.03
N GLU A 26 -1.57 14.92 -7.02
CA GLU A 26 -0.70 15.50 -5.99
C GLU A 26 0.07 14.43 -5.21
N GLY A 27 -0.56 13.27 -4.95
CA GLY A 27 0.08 12.14 -4.29
C GLY A 27 1.22 11.56 -5.12
N ILE A 28 1.07 11.49 -6.45
CA ILE A 28 2.08 10.99 -7.39
C ILE A 28 3.28 11.96 -7.45
N ASP A 29 3.02 13.26 -7.58
CA ASP A 29 4.08 14.27 -7.72
C ASP A 29 4.96 14.42 -6.47
N MET A 30 4.43 14.06 -5.30
CA MET A 30 5.18 14.10 -4.04
C MET A 30 6.09 12.89 -3.81
N LEU A 31 5.99 11.85 -4.64
CA LEU A 31 6.78 10.63 -4.50
C LEU A 31 8.14 10.75 -5.20
N PRO A 32 9.18 10.08 -4.69
CA PRO A 32 10.48 10.03 -5.37
C PRO A 32 10.35 9.40 -6.76
N ARG A 33 10.99 9.98 -7.78
CA ARG A 33 10.91 9.51 -9.17
C ARG A 33 11.50 8.12 -9.43
N SER A 34 12.36 7.63 -8.54
CA SER A 34 13.02 6.33 -8.64
C SER A 34 12.26 5.21 -7.91
N MET A 35 10.99 5.43 -7.59
CA MET A 35 10.11 4.48 -6.91
C MET A 35 9.13 3.87 -7.91
N ASP A 36 8.83 2.59 -7.76
CA ASP A 36 7.81 1.93 -8.59
C ASP A 36 6.41 2.37 -8.14
N VAL A 37 5.56 2.76 -9.09
CA VAL A 37 4.20 3.23 -8.80
C VAL A 37 3.18 2.33 -9.51
N VAL A 38 2.25 1.80 -8.75
CA VAL A 38 1.04 1.12 -9.23
C VAL A 38 -0.12 2.08 -9.05
N VAL A 39 -0.89 2.29 -10.13
CA VAL A 39 -2.06 3.15 -10.10
C VAL A 39 -3.31 2.29 -9.98
N GLY A 40 -4.09 2.49 -8.93
CA GLY A 40 -5.30 1.71 -8.66
C GLY A 40 -5.89 1.93 -7.26
N GLY A 41 -7.02 1.27 -6.99
CA GLY A 41 -7.67 1.31 -5.68
C GLY A 41 -7.28 0.15 -4.78
N VAL A 42 -7.04 0.41 -3.49
CA VAL A 42 -6.77 -0.67 -2.52
C VAL A 42 -7.97 -1.61 -2.26
N VAL A 43 -9.17 -1.14 -2.62
CA VAL A 43 -10.42 -1.93 -2.57
C VAL A 43 -10.50 -2.91 -3.74
N GLU A 44 -9.73 -2.70 -4.81
CA GLU A 44 -9.63 -3.59 -5.96
C GLU A 44 -8.57 -4.65 -5.70
N SER A 45 -8.95 -5.93 -5.76
CA SER A 45 -8.05 -7.03 -5.46
C SER A 45 -6.88 -7.14 -6.45
N SER A 46 -7.09 -6.80 -7.72
CA SER A 46 -6.05 -6.80 -8.76
C SER A 46 -4.96 -5.78 -8.44
N SER A 47 -5.35 -4.55 -8.14
CA SER A 47 -4.44 -3.46 -7.76
C SER A 47 -3.64 -3.80 -6.49
N ALA A 48 -4.27 -4.48 -5.53
CA ALA A 48 -3.59 -4.99 -4.33
C ALA A 48 -2.61 -6.12 -4.65
N GLN A 49 -2.91 -6.99 -5.61
CA GLN A 49 -1.99 -8.04 -6.05
C GLN A 49 -0.79 -7.46 -6.81
N ASP A 50 -1.01 -6.54 -7.73
CA ASP A 50 0.04 -5.93 -8.55
C ASP A 50 1.08 -5.16 -7.70
N VAL A 51 0.61 -4.45 -6.66
CA VAL A 51 1.52 -3.75 -5.74
C VAL A 51 2.24 -4.71 -4.79
N VAL A 52 1.62 -5.83 -4.44
CA VAL A 52 2.22 -6.78 -3.49
C VAL A 52 3.18 -7.75 -4.18
N SER A 53 2.99 -8.03 -5.46
CA SER A 53 3.84 -8.97 -6.18
C SER A 53 5.31 -8.53 -6.17
N GLY A 54 6.18 -9.47 -5.78
CA GLY A 54 7.62 -9.24 -5.61
C GLY A 54 8.02 -8.45 -4.35
N CYS A 55 7.09 -8.10 -3.45
CA CYS A 55 7.40 -7.37 -2.22
C CYS A 55 7.67 -8.31 -1.03
N ASN A 56 8.77 -8.07 -0.29
CA ASN A 56 9.09 -8.84 0.93
C ASN A 56 8.37 -8.33 2.20
N LYS A 57 7.97 -7.06 2.19
CA LYS A 57 7.29 -6.39 3.31
C LYS A 57 6.24 -5.44 2.75
N VAL A 58 5.15 -5.27 3.48
CA VAL A 58 4.06 -4.36 3.10
C VAL A 58 3.80 -3.38 4.23
N MET A 59 3.67 -2.11 3.89
CA MET A 59 3.28 -1.04 4.80
C MET A 59 1.96 -0.45 4.34
N TYR A 60 0.94 -0.50 5.19
CA TYR A 60 -0.40 0.01 4.88
C TYR A 60 -0.59 1.39 5.50
N CYS A 61 -0.76 2.40 4.65
CA CYS A 61 -0.99 3.77 5.10
C CYS A 61 -2.08 4.50 4.31
N ALA A 62 -3.05 3.75 3.78
CA ALA A 62 -4.19 4.35 3.10
C ALA A 62 -5.17 4.87 4.16
N ILE A 63 -5.68 6.08 3.92
CA ILE A 63 -6.78 6.68 4.69
C ILE A 63 -7.87 7.06 3.68
N ALA A 64 -9.14 6.89 4.05
CA ALA A 64 -10.22 7.43 3.23
C ALA A 64 -10.25 8.95 3.36
N ARG A 65 -10.33 9.68 2.23
CA ARG A 65 -10.47 11.14 2.24
C ARG A 65 -11.92 11.61 2.49
N SER A 66 -12.83 10.68 2.79
CA SER A 66 -14.27 10.89 2.91
C SER A 66 -14.73 10.63 4.35
N ALA A 67 -15.64 11.46 4.86
CA ALA A 67 -16.31 11.29 6.16
C ALA A 67 -17.49 10.31 6.09
N ILE A 68 -17.78 9.73 4.92
CA ILE A 68 -18.83 8.72 4.76
C ILE A 68 -18.31 7.40 5.34
N THR A 69 -18.95 6.92 6.41
CA THR A 69 -18.57 5.72 7.16
C THR A 69 -18.37 4.48 6.26
N GLY A 70 -19.14 4.37 5.16
CA GLY A 70 -19.01 3.30 4.19
C GLY A 70 -17.67 3.29 3.46
N ASP A 71 -17.13 4.44 3.08
CA ASP A 71 -15.83 4.53 2.39
C ASP A 71 -14.67 4.33 3.36
N LEU A 72 -14.82 4.82 4.59
CA LEU A 72 -13.84 4.61 5.66
C LEU A 72 -13.68 3.11 5.96
N ASN A 73 -14.79 2.40 6.14
CA ASN A 73 -14.79 0.96 6.39
C ASN A 73 -14.20 0.15 5.23
N ARG A 74 -14.44 0.56 3.98
CA ARG A 74 -13.88 -0.13 2.80
C ARG A 74 -12.37 0.06 2.68
N VAL A 75 -11.85 1.23 3.01
CA VAL A 75 -10.40 1.43 3.01
C VAL A 75 -9.76 0.71 4.20
N ASP A 76 -10.26 0.92 5.41
CA ASP A 76 -9.58 0.42 6.61
C ASP A 76 -9.72 -1.08 6.80
N ASN A 77 -10.89 -1.66 6.49
CA ASN A 77 -11.11 -3.09 6.66
C ASN A 77 -10.94 -3.87 5.34
N GLN A 78 -11.62 -3.47 4.27
CA GLN A 78 -11.54 -4.22 3.01
C GLN A 78 -10.18 -4.07 2.35
N GLY A 79 -9.59 -2.87 2.36
CA GLY A 79 -8.26 -2.62 1.82
C GLY A 79 -7.17 -3.44 2.52
N VAL A 80 -7.16 -3.45 3.85
CA VAL A 80 -6.22 -4.27 4.63
C VAL A 80 -6.41 -5.76 4.35
N ARG A 81 -7.66 -6.23 4.26
CA ARG A 81 -7.96 -7.63 3.91
C ARG A 81 -7.45 -8.01 2.52
N ASN A 82 -7.67 -7.17 1.51
CA ASN A 82 -7.20 -7.42 0.15
C ASN A 82 -5.68 -7.54 0.12
N VAL A 83 -4.99 -6.54 0.67
CA VAL A 83 -3.53 -6.51 0.70
C VAL A 83 -2.95 -7.71 1.45
N THR A 84 -3.54 -8.07 2.60
CA THR A 84 -3.12 -9.23 3.39
C THR A 84 -3.29 -10.53 2.61
N LYS A 85 -4.45 -10.72 1.97
CA LYS A 85 -4.72 -11.91 1.15
C LYS A 85 -3.77 -12.00 -0.03
N SER A 86 -3.55 -10.90 -0.76
CA SER A 86 -2.60 -10.85 -1.87
C SER A 86 -1.18 -11.19 -1.42
N PHE A 87 -0.74 -10.71 -0.26
CA PHE A 87 0.58 -11.00 0.30
C PHE A 87 0.74 -12.47 0.70
N GLN A 88 -0.29 -13.05 1.33
CA GLN A 88 -0.31 -14.48 1.65
C GLN A 88 -0.28 -15.35 0.39
N GLN A 89 -0.99 -14.95 -0.65
CA GLN A 89 -1.06 -15.70 -1.90
C GLN A 89 0.29 -15.70 -2.64
N GLU A 90 0.99 -14.55 -2.68
CA GLU A 90 2.33 -14.46 -3.27
C GLU A 90 3.39 -15.25 -2.46
N GLN A 91 3.22 -15.39 -1.13
CA GLN A 91 4.17 -16.05 -0.22
C GLN A 91 3.72 -17.44 0.24
N THR A 92 3.25 -18.27 -0.68
CA THR A 92 2.80 -19.63 -0.34
C THR A 92 3.98 -20.47 0.22
N ILE A 93 4.24 -20.43 1.53
CA ILE A 93 4.04 -21.42 2.64
C ILE A 93 4.83 -20.84 3.86
N ASP A 94 4.15 -20.60 4.98
CA ASP A 94 4.67 -20.16 6.29
C ASP A 94 5.48 -18.85 6.38
N CYS A 95 4.87 -17.76 6.89
CA CYS A 95 5.50 -16.87 7.88
C CYS A 95 4.56 -15.74 8.37
N GLN A 96 4.81 -15.30 9.60
CA GLN A 96 4.02 -14.34 10.36
C GLN A 96 3.93 -12.95 9.70
N ILE A 97 2.70 -12.42 9.59
CA ILE A 97 2.45 -11.06 9.12
C ILE A 97 2.63 -10.10 10.30
N GLN A 98 3.55 -9.15 10.17
CA GLN A 98 3.68 -8.01 11.09
C GLN A 98 2.95 -6.80 10.50
N ILE A 99 1.64 -6.69 10.75
CA ILE A 99 0.90 -5.44 10.49
C ILE A 99 1.18 -4.51 11.66
N ILE A 100 2.15 -3.61 11.51
CA ILE A 100 2.35 -2.52 12.48
C ILE A 100 1.45 -1.36 12.05
N GLN A 101 0.36 -1.18 12.79
CA GLN A 101 -0.45 0.03 12.73
C GLN A 101 0.32 1.14 13.44
N ILE A 102 0.76 2.16 12.69
CA ILE A 102 1.28 3.40 13.30
C ILE A 102 0.12 4.40 13.26
N SER A 103 -0.46 4.62 14.44
CA SER A 103 -1.24 5.81 14.79
C SER A 103 -0.31 7.00 14.99
#